data_AF-A0A6A6QEK2-F1
#
_entry.id   AF-A0A6A6QEK2-F1
#
_cell.length_a   1.000
_cell.length_b   1.000
_cell.length_c   1.000
_cell.angle_alpha   90.00
_cell.angle_beta   90.00
_cell.angle_gamma   90.00
#
_symmetry.space_group_name_H-M   'P 1'
#
loop_
_entity.id
_entity.type
_entity.pdbx_description
1 polymer ?
#
loop_
_entity_poly.entity_id
_entity_poly.type
_entity_poly.pdbx_seq_one_letter_code
_entity_poly.pdbx_strand_id
1 'polypeptide(L)'
;MEDYRHLEDPQSPPPSYHARWDELPVEDVKNEDIKEAEANIWVQRFNLARQRTMPMVEKVPPYLKKDVLPIFKRMRLSKGQCCAFFLLAVFAVLPCVLMFSLDKNDPSSPGGPFGDKTLLCGQAYYGYENNNSTVRGIQGLFIVDSAYGNMSFSLVKFIDILWDLFVGRGVQLLAWYVSYLVFTDALLRVIERHPAPFRTFTHLTLQGASLSSIGALIRDMKRYPSRRTKWLFVYIILSASYVLSLPTILGAMTGYVSTSKAFVTMHDDHASQMVPLEDFTYGYQVIDGYKLSQPNGSCMAYDLFNNYEDMVGEQIQQCDCKLPNGTIGPAESFYYGYDQYNGYTYNTECTFNYTNNTEEFTYPHYSEYYNSQYGHSGTNYSCNYLYNITIDHHVYKFDHLNLTSSTCYNGTAYTDEYVSLNSQCMPDTTVNTYQWGFSTMLSAVFVIIQLVWALSMYAVWQDAQWNSVLVRSGYKMTQLRAAFSLSEAAQQRTGMENEELMRMETRRLEDDLYGRKTLVDYGMWERKKLPFMREDEASSSRS
;
A
#
# COMPACT_ATOMS: atom_id res chain seq x y z
N MET A 1 -51.29 52.56 28.86
CA MET A 1 -50.52 51.70 29.77
C MET A 1 -49.15 51.60 29.12
N GLU A 2 -48.25 52.50 29.57
CA GLU A 2 -46.77 52.61 29.43
C GLU A 2 -46.13 52.05 28.14
N ASP A 3 -45.58 52.81 27.19
CA ASP A 3 -44.59 53.92 27.19
C ASP A 3 -43.25 53.60 27.86
N TYR A 4 -42.23 53.31 27.04
CA TYR A 4 -40.82 53.50 27.37
C TYR A 4 -40.07 53.97 26.12
N ARG A 5 -39.78 55.27 26.10
CA ARG A 5 -38.85 55.94 25.19
C ARG A 5 -37.80 56.67 26.06
N HIS A 6 -36.56 56.73 25.57
CA HIS A 6 -35.37 57.47 26.06
C HIS A 6 -34.54 56.75 27.14
N LEU A 7 -33.21 56.63 27.05
CA LEU A 7 -32.19 57.63 26.65
C LEU A 7 -31.03 57.02 25.82
N GLU A 8 -30.61 57.77 24.81
CA GLU A 8 -29.26 57.72 24.21
C GLU A 8 -28.27 58.48 25.10
N ASP A 9 -27.02 58.04 25.16
CA ASP A 9 -25.86 58.95 25.17
C ASP A 9 -24.69 58.32 24.38
N PRO A 10 -24.05 59.03 23.44
CA PRO A 10 -23.10 58.47 22.47
C PRO A 10 -21.67 58.93 22.74
N GLN A 11 -20.72 58.02 23.00
CA GLN A 11 -19.29 58.25 22.73
C GLN A 11 -18.44 56.98 22.98
N SER A 12 -18.20 56.20 21.93
CA SER A 12 -16.91 55.53 21.72
C SER A 12 -16.83 55.08 20.25
N PRO A 13 -15.78 55.46 19.51
CA PRO A 13 -15.59 54.94 18.16
C PRO A 13 -15.23 53.44 18.24
N PRO A 14 -15.70 52.59 17.31
CA PRO A 14 -15.22 51.22 17.21
C PRO A 14 -13.72 51.23 16.89
N PRO A 15 -12.91 50.32 17.46
CA PRO A 15 -11.47 50.34 17.27
C PRO A 15 -11.11 50.17 15.79
N SER A 16 -10.28 51.09 15.28
CA SER A 16 -9.78 51.04 13.91
C SER A 16 -8.86 49.82 13.72
N TYR A 17 -9.21 48.93 12.79
CA TYR A 17 -8.42 47.75 12.41
C TYR A 17 -7.19 48.07 11.54
N HIS A 18 -6.53 49.19 11.81
CA HIS A 18 -5.33 49.63 11.11
C HIS A 18 -4.28 50.15 12.09
N ALA A 19 -3.71 49.25 12.90
CA ALA A 19 -2.43 49.50 13.55
C ALA A 19 -1.31 48.87 12.71
N ARG A 20 -0.28 49.66 12.37
CA ARG A 20 0.98 49.17 11.77
C ARG A 20 1.76 48.41 12.83
N TRP A 21 2.56 47.44 12.41
CA TRP A 21 3.27 46.46 13.25
C TRP A 21 4.39 47.07 14.13
N ASP A 22 4.59 48.39 14.06
CA ASP A 22 5.83 49.04 14.43
C ASP A 22 5.67 49.95 15.67
N GLU A 23 4.45 50.13 16.18
CA GLU A 23 4.11 51.22 17.14
C GLU A 23 3.52 50.77 18.49
N LEU A 24 3.68 49.52 18.94
CA LEU A 24 3.25 49.15 20.31
C LEU A 24 4.37 49.42 21.34
N PRO A 25 4.15 50.26 22.38
CA PRO A 25 5.14 50.48 23.43
C PRO A 25 5.27 49.25 24.33
N VAL A 26 6.49 48.99 24.78
CA VAL A 26 6.80 48.01 25.84
C VAL A 26 6.49 48.69 27.17
N GLU A 27 5.35 48.38 27.78
CA GLU A 27 5.09 48.73 29.18
C GLU A 27 5.44 47.56 30.10
N ASP A 28 6.21 47.89 31.15
CA ASP A 28 6.59 47.03 32.26
C ASP A 28 5.38 46.72 33.14
N VAL A 29 4.91 45.46 33.10
CA VAL A 29 3.81 45.00 33.95
C VAL A 29 4.36 44.44 35.27
N LYS A 30 4.13 45.19 36.35
CA LYS A 30 4.14 44.66 37.72
C LYS A 30 2.84 43.91 37.97
N ASN A 31 2.99 42.63 38.30
CA ASN A 31 2.08 41.71 38.99
C ASN A 31 0.64 42.20 39.26
N GLU A 32 -0.33 41.64 38.54
CA GLU A 32 -1.54 41.04 39.14
C GLU A 32 -2.24 40.09 38.15
N ASP A 33 -2.68 38.95 38.69
CA ASP A 33 -3.71 38.02 38.19
C ASP A 33 -3.45 37.09 36.99
N ILE A 34 -2.99 35.87 37.33
CA ILE A 34 -3.26 34.48 36.89
C ILE A 34 -3.80 34.19 35.46
N LYS A 35 -4.53 35.08 34.77
CA LYS A 35 -4.90 34.95 33.36
C LYS A 35 -3.76 35.24 32.38
N GLU A 36 -2.73 35.98 32.79
CA GLU A 36 -1.54 36.25 31.95
C GLU A 36 -0.58 35.06 31.85
N ALA A 37 -0.64 34.09 32.78
CA ALA A 37 0.23 32.92 32.75
C ALA A 37 -0.05 32.03 31.52
N GLU A 38 -1.32 31.88 31.13
CA GLU A 38 -1.68 31.10 29.93
C GLU A 38 -1.34 31.84 28.62
N ALA A 39 -1.50 33.16 28.58
CA ALA A 39 -1.12 33.98 27.44
C ALA A 39 0.41 33.94 27.20
N ASN A 40 1.20 33.99 28.28
CA ASN A 40 2.66 33.89 28.19
C ASN A 40 3.16 32.51 27.76
N ILE A 41 2.47 31.43 28.14
CA ILE A 41 2.81 30.07 27.67
C ILE A 41 2.55 29.93 26.17
N TRP A 42 1.46 30.49 25.65
CA TRP A 42 1.18 30.48 24.21
C TRP A 42 2.19 31.32 23.42
N VAL A 43 2.55 32.51 23.91
CA VAL A 43 3.58 33.36 23.29
C VAL A 43 4.95 32.67 23.29
N GLN A 44 5.32 32.01 24.39
CA GLN A 44 6.58 31.24 24.45
C GLN A 44 6.57 30.04 23.51
N ARG A 45 5.48 29.26 23.45
CA ARG A 45 5.36 28.13 22.51
C ARG A 45 5.35 28.60 21.05
N PHE A 46 4.73 29.73 20.76
CA PHE A 46 4.72 30.32 19.43
C PHE A 46 6.11 30.84 19.02
N ASN A 47 6.84 31.47 19.94
CA ASN A 47 8.22 31.91 19.71
C ASN A 47 9.18 30.73 19.53
N LEU A 48 8.97 29.63 20.25
CA LEU A 48 9.74 28.39 20.09
C LEU A 48 9.47 27.70 18.74
N ALA A 49 8.19 27.67 18.31
CA ALA A 49 7.81 27.19 16.98
C ALA A 49 8.39 28.08 15.88
N ARG A 50 8.41 29.40 16.08
CA ARG A 50 9.02 30.36 15.16
C ARG A 50 10.53 30.18 15.03
N GLN A 51 11.26 30.00 16.14
CA GLN A 51 12.70 29.72 16.11
C GLN A 51 13.01 28.38 15.41
N ARG A 52 12.17 27.36 15.58
CA ARG A 52 12.33 26.06 14.90
C ARG A 52 12.01 26.10 13.41
N THR A 53 11.09 26.97 12.98
CA THR A 53 10.64 27.04 11.58
C THR A 53 11.38 28.08 10.74
N MET A 54 11.99 29.11 11.34
CA MET A 54 12.83 30.10 10.64
C MET A 54 13.93 29.49 9.75
N PRO A 55 14.73 28.50 10.18
CA PRO A 55 15.74 27.91 9.32
C PRO A 55 15.15 27.10 8.14
N MET A 56 13.88 26.67 8.20
CA MET A 56 13.18 26.05 7.07
C MET A 56 12.64 27.10 6.08
N VAL A 57 12.24 28.28 6.58
CA VAL A 57 11.80 29.41 5.75
C VAL A 57 12.97 30.05 4.98
N GLU A 58 14.18 30.00 5.54
CA GLU A 58 15.40 30.53 4.91
C GLU A 58 15.94 29.63 3.80
N LYS A 59 15.58 28.34 3.80
CA LYS A 59 15.93 27.37 2.74
C LYS A 59 14.95 27.36 1.56
N VAL A 60 13.93 28.20 1.56
CA VAL A 60 12.99 28.29 0.44
C VAL A 60 13.68 28.97 -0.75
N PRO A 61 13.77 28.31 -1.92
CA PRO A 61 14.40 28.88 -3.09
C PRO A 61 13.83 30.27 -3.46
N PRO A 62 14.66 31.22 -3.92
CA PRO A 62 14.23 32.59 -4.18
C PRO A 62 13.10 32.73 -5.21
N TYR A 63 12.94 31.76 -6.13
CA TYR A 63 11.83 31.72 -7.09
C TYR A 63 10.46 31.49 -6.40
N LEU A 64 10.41 30.64 -5.38
CA LEU A 64 9.18 30.38 -4.60
C LEU A 64 8.76 31.64 -3.83
N LYS A 65 9.73 32.44 -3.37
CA LYS A 65 9.49 33.65 -2.57
C LYS A 65 9.04 34.85 -3.42
N LYS A 66 9.57 34.99 -4.64
CA LYS A 66 9.25 36.11 -5.55
C LYS A 66 8.04 35.85 -6.44
N ASP A 67 7.86 34.63 -6.95
CA ASP A 67 6.83 34.35 -7.97
C ASP A 67 5.63 33.62 -7.40
N VAL A 68 5.84 32.65 -6.51
CA VAL A 68 4.76 31.76 -6.02
C VAL A 68 4.07 32.34 -4.77
N LEU A 69 4.84 32.84 -3.80
CA LEU A 69 4.31 33.41 -2.55
C LEU A 69 3.32 34.58 -2.74
N PRO A 70 3.54 35.55 -3.65
CA PRO A 70 2.57 36.62 -3.88
C PRO A 70 1.30 36.13 -4.59
N ILE A 71 1.39 35.07 -5.42
CA ILE A 71 0.22 34.42 -6.03
C ILE A 71 -0.61 33.74 -4.93
N PHE A 72 0.02 33.01 -4.02
CA PHE A 72 -0.67 32.39 -2.87
C PHE A 72 -1.23 33.42 -1.87
N LYS A 73 -0.52 34.53 -1.61
CA LYS A 73 -1.03 35.61 -0.74
C LYS A 73 -2.24 36.36 -1.34
N ARG A 74 -2.38 36.40 -2.67
CA ARG A 74 -3.57 36.94 -3.33
C ARG A 74 -4.75 35.96 -3.36
N MET A 75 -4.52 34.67 -3.15
CA MET A 75 -5.61 33.70 -2.99
C MET A 75 -6.23 33.86 -1.60
N ARG A 76 -7.29 34.66 -1.49
CA ARG A 76 -8.24 34.51 -0.37
C ARG A 76 -8.92 33.15 -0.55
N LEU A 77 -8.32 32.10 0.03
CA LEU A 77 -8.92 30.78 0.01
C LEU A 77 -10.30 30.83 0.68
N SER A 78 -11.34 30.56 -0.09
CA SER A 78 -12.70 30.39 0.44
C SER A 78 -12.75 29.16 1.35
N LYS A 79 -13.64 29.15 2.35
CA LYS A 79 -13.87 27.98 3.22
C LYS A 79 -14.10 26.69 2.40
N GLY A 80 -14.73 26.81 1.23
CA GLY A 80 -14.93 25.69 0.31
C GLY A 80 -13.64 25.16 -0.34
N GLN A 81 -12.68 26.03 -0.64
CA GLN A 81 -11.39 25.63 -1.22
C GLN A 81 -10.50 24.94 -0.17
N CYS A 82 -10.54 25.36 1.09
CA CYS A 82 -9.87 24.65 2.18
C CYS A 82 -10.46 23.25 2.39
N CYS A 83 -11.80 23.11 2.36
CA CYS A 83 -12.47 21.82 2.45
C CYS A 83 -12.09 20.90 1.28
N ALA A 84 -12.12 21.42 0.04
CA ALA A 84 -11.74 20.66 -1.15
C ALA A 84 -10.26 20.23 -1.12
N PHE A 85 -9.36 21.10 -0.64
CA PHE A 85 -7.96 20.76 -0.46
C PHE A 85 -7.77 19.68 0.61
N PHE A 86 -8.50 19.76 1.72
CA PHE A 86 -8.48 18.74 2.76
C PHE A 86 -8.97 17.38 2.24
N LEU A 87 -10.06 17.37 1.46
CA LEU A 87 -10.56 16.15 0.82
C LEU A 87 -9.52 15.54 -0.13
N LEU A 88 -8.86 16.35 -0.95
CA LEU A 88 -7.76 15.91 -1.82
C LEU A 88 -6.59 15.33 -1.00
N ALA A 89 -6.21 16.00 0.08
CA ALA A 89 -5.10 15.55 0.92
C ALA A 89 -5.42 14.21 1.59
N VAL A 90 -6.61 14.07 2.19
CA VAL A 90 -6.99 12.87 2.96
C VAL A 90 -7.31 11.68 2.06
N PHE A 91 -8.02 11.86 0.95
CA PHE A 91 -8.52 10.75 0.14
C PHE A 91 -7.66 10.41 -1.08
N ALA A 92 -6.64 11.21 -1.40
CA ALA A 92 -5.78 10.95 -2.56
C ALA A 92 -4.29 11.01 -2.21
N VAL A 93 -3.83 12.11 -1.60
CA VAL A 93 -2.39 12.27 -1.31
C VAL A 93 -1.93 11.35 -0.18
N LEU A 94 -2.66 11.32 0.94
CA LEU A 94 -2.30 10.52 2.11
C LEU A 94 -2.23 9.02 1.81
N PRO A 95 -3.22 8.37 1.16
CA PRO A 95 -3.12 6.96 0.80
C PRO A 95 -1.93 6.66 -0.13
N CYS A 96 -1.64 7.56 -1.07
CA CYS A 96 -0.48 7.43 -1.96
C CYS A 96 0.83 7.50 -1.18
N VAL A 97 0.99 8.50 -0.32
CA VAL A 97 2.18 8.63 0.52
C VAL A 97 2.34 7.42 1.45
N LEU A 98 1.26 6.96 2.09
CA LEU A 98 1.31 5.80 2.98
C LEU A 98 1.73 4.54 2.23
N MET A 99 1.12 4.24 1.08
CA MET A 99 1.45 3.05 0.28
C MET A 99 2.94 3.02 -0.11
N PHE A 100 3.48 4.14 -0.61
CA PHE A 100 4.88 4.19 -1.05
C PHE A 100 5.90 4.45 0.06
N SER A 101 5.46 4.82 1.27
CA SER A 101 6.36 5.04 2.42
C SER A 101 6.50 3.82 3.30
N LEU A 102 5.42 3.03 3.47
CA LEU A 102 5.41 1.83 4.30
C LEU A 102 6.16 0.66 3.64
N ASP A 103 6.19 0.61 2.31
CA ASP A 103 6.71 -0.51 1.53
C ASP A 103 8.25 -0.54 1.39
N LYS A 104 8.97 0.41 2.00
CA LYS A 104 10.45 0.40 1.98
C LYS A 104 11.07 -0.67 2.88
N ASN A 105 10.28 -1.26 3.77
CA ASN A 105 10.77 -2.15 4.82
C ASN A 105 10.13 -3.54 4.78
N ASP A 106 9.33 -3.88 3.76
CA ASP A 106 8.69 -5.19 3.68
C ASP A 106 9.62 -6.21 2.97
N PRO A 107 10.15 -7.21 3.69
CA PRO A 107 11.00 -8.24 3.10
C PRO A 107 10.25 -9.12 2.08
N SER A 108 8.91 -9.11 2.05
CA SER A 108 8.09 -9.89 1.12
C SER A 108 7.88 -9.24 -0.25
N SER A 109 8.34 -7.99 -0.45
CA SER A 109 8.21 -7.27 -1.73
C SER A 109 9.53 -6.58 -2.14
N PRO A 110 10.58 -7.34 -2.50
CA PRO A 110 11.86 -6.80 -2.95
C PRO A 110 11.67 -6.04 -4.27
N GLY A 111 11.38 -4.74 -4.18
CA GLY A 111 11.03 -3.88 -5.32
C GLY A 111 9.88 -2.90 -5.07
N GLY A 112 9.29 -2.90 -3.87
CA GLY A 112 8.10 -2.10 -3.55
C GLY A 112 6.84 -2.71 -4.18
N PRO A 113 5.76 -1.94 -4.44
CA PRO A 113 4.45 -2.54 -4.60
C PRO A 113 4.27 -3.15 -6.00
N PHE A 114 5.20 -2.85 -6.91
CA PHE A 114 5.28 -3.38 -8.28
C PHE A 114 6.39 -4.43 -8.44
N GLY A 115 7.05 -4.84 -7.36
CA GLY A 115 8.00 -5.95 -7.38
C GLY A 115 7.33 -7.29 -7.66
N ASP A 116 8.14 -8.29 -8.01
CA ASP A 116 7.69 -9.67 -8.17
C ASP A 116 7.03 -10.15 -6.86
N LYS A 117 5.88 -10.82 -6.97
CA LYS A 117 5.10 -11.25 -5.82
C LYS A 117 5.36 -12.72 -5.52
N THR A 118 5.84 -12.99 -4.31
CA THR A 118 6.05 -14.35 -3.79
C THR A 118 4.87 -14.77 -2.95
N LEU A 119 4.22 -15.89 -3.28
CA LEU A 119 3.27 -16.50 -2.37
C LEU A 119 4.06 -17.14 -1.22
N LEU A 120 3.91 -16.62 0.01
CA LEU A 120 4.50 -17.27 1.18
C LEU A 120 3.66 -18.50 1.54
N CYS A 121 4.32 -19.66 1.61
CA CYS A 121 3.70 -20.95 1.82
C CYS A 121 4.07 -21.46 3.21
N GLY A 122 3.30 -21.03 4.21
CA GLY A 122 3.59 -21.31 5.61
C GLY A 122 4.91 -20.70 6.10
N GLN A 123 5.30 -21.03 7.33
CA GLN A 123 6.57 -20.55 7.90
C GLN A 123 7.75 -21.11 7.09
N ALA A 124 8.63 -20.23 6.63
CA ALA A 124 9.92 -20.60 6.05
C ALA A 124 10.69 -21.43 7.09
N TYR A 125 10.78 -22.74 6.86
CA TYR A 125 11.58 -23.61 7.70
C TYR A 125 13.04 -23.48 7.23
N TYR A 126 13.97 -23.18 8.15
CA TYR A 126 15.42 -23.06 7.93
C TYR A 126 15.92 -22.08 6.86
N GLY A 127 15.34 -20.88 6.72
CA GLY A 127 15.91 -19.83 5.86
C GLY A 127 15.95 -20.20 4.37
N TYR A 128 15.35 -21.32 3.98
CA TYR A 128 15.04 -21.61 2.61
C TYR A 128 13.97 -20.61 2.19
N GLU A 129 14.37 -19.65 1.36
CA GLU A 129 13.46 -19.01 0.44
C GLU A 129 12.89 -20.15 -0.40
N ASN A 130 11.72 -20.67 0.01
CA ASN A 130 10.89 -21.56 -0.81
C ASN A 130 10.98 -20.99 -2.21
N ASN A 131 11.50 -21.74 -3.18
CA ASN A 131 11.68 -21.23 -4.53
C ASN A 131 10.30 -20.91 -5.10
N ASN A 132 9.88 -19.68 -4.84
CA ASN A 132 9.32 -18.75 -5.76
C ASN A 132 8.25 -19.37 -6.65
N SER A 133 7.06 -19.58 -6.08
CA SER A 133 5.83 -19.24 -6.80
C SER A 133 5.78 -17.71 -6.99
N THR A 134 6.83 -17.18 -7.64
CA THR A 134 6.94 -15.79 -8.06
C THR A 134 5.96 -15.62 -9.19
N VAL A 135 4.91 -14.87 -8.91
CA VAL A 135 3.96 -14.53 -9.94
C VAL A 135 4.39 -13.22 -10.55
N ARG A 136 4.69 -13.28 -11.85
CA ARG A 136 5.19 -12.16 -12.62
C ARG A 136 4.11 -11.54 -13.50
N GLY A 137 4.29 -10.26 -13.79
CA GLY A 137 3.46 -9.53 -14.75
C GLY A 137 2.01 -9.37 -14.29
N ILE A 138 1.07 -9.50 -15.23
CA ILE A 138 -0.34 -9.14 -15.02
C ILE A 138 -1.06 -10.03 -14.01
N GLN A 139 -0.56 -11.25 -13.78
CA GLN A 139 -1.13 -12.16 -12.79
C GLN A 139 -0.90 -11.65 -11.36
N GLY A 140 0.21 -10.97 -11.10
CA GLY A 140 0.51 -10.37 -9.80
C GLY A 140 -0.50 -9.28 -9.38
N LEU A 141 -1.22 -8.68 -10.33
CA LEU A 141 -2.29 -7.72 -10.01
C LEU A 141 -3.45 -8.35 -9.26
N PHE A 142 -3.73 -9.63 -9.46
CA PHE A 142 -4.93 -10.27 -8.92
C PHE A 142 -4.64 -11.21 -7.74
N ILE A 143 -3.38 -11.24 -7.28
CA ILE A 143 -2.98 -12.09 -6.16
C ILE A 143 -3.10 -11.32 -4.86
N VAL A 144 -3.68 -11.98 -3.87
CA VAL A 144 -3.66 -11.51 -2.49
C VAL A 144 -2.31 -11.89 -1.88
N ASP A 145 -1.37 -10.96 -1.93
CA ASP A 145 -0.01 -11.12 -1.37
C ASP A 145 0.07 -10.64 0.09
N SER A 146 -0.76 -9.67 0.46
CA SER A 146 -0.87 -9.16 1.82
C SER A 146 -2.11 -9.72 2.51
N ALA A 147 -2.01 -10.95 3.01
CA ALA A 147 -3.10 -11.67 3.69
C ALA A 147 -2.92 -11.71 5.21
N TYR A 148 -4.03 -11.61 5.95
CA TYR A 148 -4.01 -11.55 7.42
C TYR A 148 -5.06 -12.47 8.06
N GLY A 149 -4.68 -13.00 9.22
CA GLY A 149 -5.54 -13.76 10.13
C GLY A 149 -5.81 -15.20 9.67
N ASN A 150 -6.25 -16.04 10.61
CA ASN A 150 -6.71 -17.40 10.33
C ASN A 150 -8.19 -17.49 10.68
N MET A 151 -9.04 -17.48 9.68
CA MET A 151 -10.48 -17.31 9.81
C MET A 151 -11.23 -18.47 9.16
N SER A 152 -12.48 -18.70 9.58
CA SER A 152 -13.36 -19.64 8.90
C SER A 152 -13.85 -19.07 7.57
N PHE A 153 -14.21 -19.95 6.63
CA PHE A 153 -14.73 -19.56 5.31
C PHE A 153 -15.90 -18.55 5.41
N SER A 154 -16.85 -18.80 6.31
CA SER A 154 -18.02 -17.93 6.49
C SER A 154 -17.63 -16.53 6.98
N LEU A 155 -16.62 -16.43 7.85
CA LEU A 155 -16.17 -15.16 8.40
C LEU A 155 -15.46 -14.31 7.35
N VAL A 156 -14.51 -14.90 6.60
CA VAL A 156 -13.80 -14.16 5.54
C VAL A 156 -14.75 -13.70 4.44
N LYS A 157 -15.71 -14.55 4.06
CA LYS A 157 -16.71 -14.20 3.06
C LYS A 157 -17.64 -13.09 3.55
N PHE A 158 -17.96 -13.07 4.83
CA PHE A 158 -18.72 -11.98 5.43
C PHE A 158 -17.94 -10.65 5.43
N ILE A 159 -16.64 -10.68 5.76
CA ILE A 159 -15.75 -9.51 5.71
C ILE A 159 -15.68 -8.95 4.28
N ASP A 160 -15.50 -9.83 3.30
CA ASP A 160 -15.44 -9.48 1.88
C ASP A 160 -16.73 -8.78 1.40
N ILE A 161 -17.90 -9.32 1.77
CA ILE A 161 -19.20 -8.70 1.49
C ILE A 161 -19.33 -7.32 2.16
N LEU A 162 -18.88 -7.18 3.42
CA LEU A 162 -18.92 -5.90 4.13
C LEU A 162 -18.01 -4.87 3.46
N TRP A 163 -16.82 -5.28 3.02
CA TRP A 163 -15.88 -4.43 2.28
C TRP A 163 -16.51 -3.91 0.99
N ASP A 164 -17.04 -4.80 0.15
CA ASP A 164 -17.67 -4.44 -1.12
C ASP A 164 -18.88 -3.51 -0.93
N LEU A 165 -19.69 -3.76 0.11
CA LEU A 165 -20.87 -2.96 0.40
C LEU A 165 -20.50 -1.58 0.95
N PHE A 166 -19.70 -1.51 2.01
CA PHE A 166 -19.46 -0.25 2.70
C PHE A 166 -18.33 0.56 2.08
N VAL A 167 -17.21 -0.10 1.73
CA VAL A 167 -16.07 0.59 1.12
C VAL A 167 -16.31 0.74 -0.38
N GLY A 168 -16.64 -0.35 -1.08
CA GLY A 168 -16.89 -0.32 -2.52
C GLY A 168 -17.99 0.66 -2.92
N ARG A 169 -19.21 0.50 -2.39
CA ARG A 169 -20.33 1.40 -2.71
C ARG A 169 -20.26 2.75 -1.99
N GLY A 170 -19.69 2.81 -0.79
CA GLY A 170 -19.54 4.07 -0.05
C GLY A 170 -18.59 5.04 -0.74
N VAL A 171 -17.42 4.56 -1.18
CA VAL A 171 -16.46 5.36 -1.95
C VAL A 171 -17.06 5.77 -3.29
N GLN A 172 -17.79 4.87 -3.96
CA GLN A 172 -18.52 5.20 -5.19
C GLN A 172 -19.54 6.34 -4.97
N LEU A 173 -20.33 6.30 -3.90
CA LEU A 173 -21.33 7.33 -3.59
C LEU A 173 -20.67 8.69 -3.33
N LEU A 174 -19.56 8.71 -2.56
CA LEU A 174 -18.80 9.93 -2.31
C LEU A 174 -18.20 10.50 -3.60
N ALA A 175 -17.58 9.65 -4.41
CA ALA A 175 -16.99 10.05 -5.70
C ALA A 175 -18.06 10.55 -6.68
N TRP A 176 -19.25 9.92 -6.69
CA TRP A 176 -20.40 10.37 -7.47
C TRP A 176 -20.88 11.75 -7.02
N TYR A 177 -21.00 12.00 -5.72
CA TYR A 177 -21.39 13.30 -5.18
C TYR A 177 -20.40 14.41 -5.54
N VAL A 178 -19.10 14.17 -5.34
CA VAL A 178 -18.04 15.12 -5.74
C VAL A 178 -18.08 15.36 -7.24
N SER A 179 -18.25 14.30 -8.03
CA SER A 179 -18.35 14.41 -9.49
C SER A 179 -19.51 15.26 -9.94
N TYR A 180 -20.68 15.08 -9.32
CA TYR A 180 -21.85 15.89 -9.60
C TYR A 180 -21.56 17.39 -9.38
N LEU A 181 -20.92 17.77 -8.28
CA LEU A 181 -20.55 19.16 -8.00
C LEU A 181 -19.59 19.73 -9.06
N VAL A 182 -18.51 18.99 -9.37
CA VAL A 182 -17.51 19.45 -10.34
C VAL A 182 -18.09 19.54 -11.74
N PHE A 183 -18.88 18.55 -12.16
CA PHE A 183 -19.46 18.51 -13.51
C PHE A 183 -20.50 19.60 -13.73
N THR A 184 -21.32 19.90 -12.71
CA THR A 184 -22.32 20.97 -12.82
C THR A 184 -21.68 22.36 -12.85
N ASP A 185 -20.66 22.62 -12.03
CA ASP A 185 -19.88 23.87 -12.09
C ASP A 185 -19.14 24.01 -13.43
N ALA A 186 -18.55 22.92 -13.94
CA ALA A 186 -17.90 22.89 -15.24
C ALA A 186 -18.89 23.12 -16.38
N LEU A 187 -20.11 22.59 -16.28
CA LEU A 187 -21.17 22.81 -17.25
C LEU A 187 -21.62 24.29 -17.28
N LEU A 188 -21.78 24.92 -16.12
CA LEU A 188 -22.12 26.34 -16.03
C LEU A 188 -21.10 27.22 -16.77
N ARG A 189 -19.81 26.94 -16.55
CA ARG A 189 -18.70 27.59 -17.28
C ARG A 189 -18.77 27.38 -18.79
N VAL A 190 -19.23 26.20 -19.25
CA VAL A 190 -19.39 25.93 -20.69
C VAL A 190 -20.55 26.71 -21.26
N ILE A 191 -21.69 26.76 -20.56
CA ILE A 191 -22.91 27.46 -20.99
C ILE A 191 -22.67 28.96 -21.17
N GLU A 192 -21.83 29.57 -20.32
CA GLU A 192 -21.42 30.98 -20.45
C GLU A 192 -20.71 31.30 -21.77
N ARG A 193 -20.11 30.30 -22.44
CA ARG A 193 -19.36 30.50 -23.69
C ARG A 193 -20.10 29.97 -24.90
N HIS A 194 -20.75 28.83 -24.75
CA HIS A 194 -21.45 28.13 -25.81
C HIS A 194 -22.73 27.50 -25.28
N PRO A 195 -23.85 27.64 -26.00
CA PRO A 195 -25.09 26.99 -25.61
C PRO A 195 -24.92 25.47 -25.52
N ALA A 196 -25.46 24.87 -24.45
CA ALA A 196 -25.41 23.42 -24.24
C ALA A 196 -26.66 22.75 -24.84
N PRO A 197 -26.53 21.61 -25.54
CA PRO A 197 -27.66 20.77 -25.93
C PRO A 197 -28.54 20.43 -24.73
N PHE A 198 -29.86 20.58 -24.90
CA PHE A 198 -30.85 20.31 -23.85
C PHE A 198 -30.66 18.92 -23.22
N ARG A 199 -30.43 17.90 -24.07
CA ARG A 199 -30.16 16.53 -23.61
C ARG A 199 -28.94 16.43 -22.69
N THR A 200 -27.80 16.99 -23.12
CA THR A 200 -26.58 16.99 -22.30
C THR A 200 -26.80 17.69 -20.96
N PHE A 201 -27.49 18.83 -20.96
CA PHE A 201 -27.84 19.55 -19.74
C PHE A 201 -28.66 18.65 -18.80
N THR A 202 -29.78 18.09 -19.27
CA THR A 202 -30.67 17.23 -18.48
C THR A 202 -29.93 16.06 -17.83
N HIS A 203 -29.13 15.32 -18.60
CA HIS A 203 -28.43 14.16 -18.07
C HIS A 203 -27.37 14.55 -17.04
N LEU A 204 -26.63 15.64 -17.25
CA LEU A 204 -25.57 16.04 -16.33
C LEU A 204 -26.10 16.65 -15.03
N THR A 205 -27.19 17.44 -15.11
CA THR A 205 -27.74 18.15 -13.94
C THR A 205 -28.78 17.35 -13.16
N LEU A 206 -29.48 16.39 -13.78
CA LEU A 206 -30.51 15.59 -13.09
C LEU A 206 -30.06 14.16 -12.78
N GLN A 207 -29.31 13.50 -13.67
CA GLN A 207 -28.92 12.09 -13.49
C GLN A 207 -27.50 11.92 -12.92
N GLY A 208 -26.62 12.92 -13.08
CA GLY A 208 -25.22 12.85 -12.61
C GLY A 208 -24.38 11.83 -13.38
N ALA A 209 -23.41 11.20 -12.72
CA ALA A 209 -22.58 10.17 -13.33
C ALA A 209 -23.36 8.85 -13.45
N SER A 210 -23.89 8.58 -14.65
CA SER A 210 -24.66 7.38 -14.99
C SER A 210 -24.33 6.88 -16.40
N LEU A 211 -24.64 5.61 -16.71
CA LEU A 211 -24.47 5.05 -18.06
C LEU A 211 -25.30 5.81 -19.11
N SER A 212 -26.49 6.27 -18.73
CA SER A 212 -27.36 7.08 -19.58
C SER A 212 -26.72 8.42 -19.91
N SER A 213 -26.12 9.08 -18.91
CA SER A 213 -25.38 10.32 -19.08
C SER A 213 -24.18 10.17 -20.00
N ILE A 214 -23.41 9.09 -19.86
CA ILE A 214 -22.29 8.77 -20.75
C ILE A 214 -22.78 8.61 -22.20
N GLY A 215 -23.83 7.81 -22.42
CA GLY A 215 -24.40 7.60 -23.75
C GLY A 215 -24.96 8.88 -24.39
N ALA A 216 -25.53 9.79 -23.58
CA ALA A 216 -25.98 11.08 -24.04
C ALA A 216 -24.82 11.99 -24.46
N LEU A 217 -23.78 12.09 -23.63
CA LEU A 217 -22.58 12.89 -23.88
C LEU A 217 -21.84 12.44 -25.16
N ILE A 218 -21.69 11.12 -25.36
CA ILE A 218 -21.08 10.56 -26.57
C ILE A 218 -21.86 10.97 -27.82
N ARG A 219 -23.21 10.93 -27.76
CA ARG A 219 -24.07 11.28 -28.90
C ARG A 219 -24.00 12.77 -29.26
N ASP A 220 -23.86 13.62 -28.25
CA ASP A 220 -23.82 15.08 -28.43
C ASP A 220 -22.40 15.63 -28.65
N MET A 221 -21.36 14.81 -28.51
CA MET A 221 -19.96 15.22 -28.64
C MET A 221 -19.62 15.92 -29.96
N LYS A 222 -20.25 15.51 -31.07
CA LYS A 222 -20.05 16.14 -32.39
C LYS A 222 -20.70 17.52 -32.53
N ARG A 223 -21.65 17.87 -31.65
CA ARG A 223 -22.42 19.13 -31.72
C ARG A 223 -21.62 20.33 -31.20
N TYR A 224 -20.60 20.11 -30.38
CA TYR A 224 -19.79 21.21 -29.84
C TYR A 224 -18.77 21.73 -30.86
N PRO A 225 -18.65 23.05 -31.04
CA PRO A 225 -17.71 23.63 -32.01
C PRO A 225 -16.27 23.62 -31.49
N SER A 226 -16.06 23.92 -30.21
CA SER A 226 -14.74 24.10 -29.60
C SER A 226 -14.05 22.77 -29.27
N ARG A 227 -12.78 22.62 -29.67
CA ARG A 227 -11.92 21.48 -29.27
C ARG A 227 -11.75 21.38 -27.75
N ARG A 228 -11.65 22.51 -27.06
CA ARG A 228 -11.49 22.56 -25.60
C ARG A 228 -12.71 21.99 -24.89
N THR A 229 -13.91 22.35 -25.36
CA THR A 229 -15.17 21.84 -24.83
C THR A 229 -15.33 20.34 -25.10
N LYS A 230 -14.90 19.86 -26.28
CA LYS A 230 -14.87 18.41 -26.57
C LYS A 230 -13.98 17.65 -25.60
N TRP A 231 -12.76 18.14 -25.34
CA TRP A 231 -11.86 17.52 -24.38
C TRP A 231 -12.42 17.49 -22.96
N LEU A 232 -13.10 18.56 -22.53
CA LEU A 232 -13.79 18.58 -21.24
C LEU A 232 -14.89 17.52 -21.16
N PHE A 233 -15.70 17.34 -22.20
CA PHE A 233 -16.73 16.31 -22.21
C PHE A 233 -16.16 14.89 -22.28
N VAL A 234 -15.07 14.67 -23.03
CA VAL A 234 -14.33 13.40 -23.01
C VAL A 234 -13.82 13.10 -21.60
N TYR A 235 -13.27 14.10 -20.92
CA TYR A 235 -12.85 13.98 -19.53
C TYR A 235 -14.03 13.63 -18.59
N ILE A 236 -15.18 14.30 -18.72
CA ILE A 236 -16.40 13.97 -17.94
C ILE A 236 -16.83 12.52 -18.19
N ILE A 237 -16.78 12.05 -19.44
CA ILE A 237 -17.09 10.65 -19.78
C ILE A 237 -16.11 9.69 -19.09
N LEU A 238 -14.81 9.92 -19.21
CA LEU A 238 -13.78 9.07 -18.59
C LEU A 238 -13.91 9.05 -17.06
N SER A 239 -14.13 10.22 -16.46
CA SER A 239 -14.33 10.38 -15.02
C SER A 239 -15.61 9.68 -14.54
N ALA A 240 -16.72 9.81 -15.27
CA ALA A 240 -17.95 9.09 -14.95
C ALA A 240 -17.78 7.57 -15.08
N SER A 241 -17.10 7.08 -16.11
CA SER A 241 -16.79 5.65 -16.27
C SER A 241 -15.92 5.14 -15.11
N TYR A 242 -14.92 5.91 -14.69
CA TYR A 242 -14.10 5.57 -13.53
C TYR A 242 -14.93 5.43 -12.26
N VAL A 243 -15.79 6.41 -11.95
CA VAL A 243 -16.69 6.38 -10.77
C VAL A 243 -17.62 5.16 -10.80
N LEU A 244 -18.11 4.76 -11.98
CA LEU A 244 -18.94 3.56 -12.11
C LEU A 244 -18.15 2.26 -11.89
N SER A 245 -16.86 2.23 -12.23
CA SER A 245 -15.97 1.07 -12.04
C SER A 245 -15.38 0.91 -10.64
N LEU A 246 -15.48 1.94 -9.78
CA LEU A 246 -14.87 1.95 -8.43
C LEU A 246 -15.18 0.71 -7.59
N PRO A 247 -16.45 0.26 -7.44
CA PRO A 247 -16.74 -0.93 -6.63
C PRO A 247 -16.09 -2.19 -7.18
N THR A 248 -16.01 -2.32 -8.51
CA THR A 248 -15.39 -3.49 -9.17
C THR A 248 -13.88 -3.50 -8.96
N ILE A 249 -13.22 -2.35 -9.06
CA ILE A 249 -11.77 -2.25 -8.82
C ILE A 249 -11.46 -2.51 -7.34
N LEU A 250 -12.24 -1.90 -6.43
CA LEU A 250 -12.05 -2.04 -4.99
C LEU A 250 -12.33 -3.46 -4.48
N GLY A 251 -13.27 -4.18 -5.11
CA GLY A 251 -13.49 -5.59 -4.83
C GLY A 251 -12.43 -6.49 -5.46
N ALA A 252 -11.93 -6.17 -6.66
CA ALA A 252 -10.88 -6.95 -7.32
C ALA A 252 -9.51 -6.87 -6.62
N MET A 253 -9.24 -5.81 -5.85
CA MET A 253 -8.00 -5.66 -5.09
C MET A 253 -8.05 -6.31 -3.71
N THR A 254 -9.22 -6.79 -3.27
CA THR A 254 -9.39 -7.54 -2.03
C THR A 254 -9.82 -8.96 -2.31
N GLY A 255 -9.58 -9.85 -1.36
CA GLY A 255 -10.12 -11.18 -1.45
C GLY A 255 -9.65 -12.04 -0.30
N TYR A 256 -10.00 -13.32 -0.39
CA TYR A 256 -9.56 -14.33 0.55
C TYR A 256 -8.91 -15.50 -0.16
N VAL A 257 -7.89 -16.04 0.50
CA VAL A 257 -7.13 -17.21 0.04
C VAL A 257 -7.18 -18.29 1.11
N SER A 258 -7.13 -19.56 0.70
CA SER A 258 -6.92 -20.65 1.65
C SER A 258 -5.52 -20.54 2.21
N THR A 259 -5.36 -20.82 3.51
CA THR A 259 -4.04 -21.05 4.08
C THR A 259 -3.32 -22.15 3.29
N SER A 260 -2.02 -21.97 3.04
CA SER A 260 -1.23 -22.89 2.23
C SER A 260 -0.02 -23.40 3.02
N LYS A 261 0.35 -24.65 2.74
CA LYS A 261 1.56 -25.31 3.25
C LYS A 261 2.44 -25.72 2.07
N ALA A 262 3.74 -25.80 2.32
CA ALA A 262 4.70 -26.31 1.34
C ALA A 262 4.71 -27.84 1.35
N PHE A 263 4.70 -28.43 0.15
CA PHE A 263 4.81 -29.87 -0.08
C PHE A 263 5.94 -30.13 -1.06
N VAL A 264 6.69 -31.20 -0.84
CA VAL A 264 7.77 -31.65 -1.72
C VAL A 264 7.29 -32.87 -2.50
N THR A 265 7.42 -32.83 -3.83
CA THR A 265 7.17 -33.99 -4.67
C THR A 265 8.39 -34.91 -4.69
N MET A 266 8.23 -36.10 -4.14
CA MET A 266 9.23 -37.17 -4.19
C MET A 266 9.03 -37.98 -5.47
N HIS A 267 10.07 -38.07 -6.30
CA HIS A 267 10.08 -38.91 -7.48
C HIS A 267 10.75 -40.24 -7.12
N ASP A 268 9.96 -41.19 -6.59
CA ASP A 268 10.38 -42.58 -6.53
C ASP A 268 9.94 -43.32 -7.79
N ASP A 269 10.73 -44.30 -8.23
CA ASP A 269 10.63 -45.03 -9.51
C ASP A 269 9.23 -45.62 -9.84
N HIS A 270 8.28 -45.62 -8.90
CA HIS A 270 6.94 -46.18 -9.06
C HIS A 270 5.76 -45.28 -8.65
N ALA A 271 5.98 -44.13 -8.00
CA ALA A 271 4.91 -43.16 -7.69
C ALA A 271 5.46 -41.79 -7.25
N SER A 272 4.82 -40.71 -7.71
CA SER A 272 5.06 -39.36 -7.19
C SER A 272 4.29 -39.18 -5.87
N GLN A 273 5.00 -39.19 -4.73
CA GLN A 273 4.40 -38.90 -3.42
C GLN A 273 4.60 -37.42 -3.07
N MET A 274 3.59 -36.79 -2.50
CA MET A 274 3.68 -35.43 -1.96
C MET A 274 3.82 -35.50 -0.45
N VAL A 275 4.90 -34.92 0.08
CA VAL A 275 5.23 -34.94 1.50
C VAL A 275 5.23 -33.49 2.02
N PRO A 276 4.53 -33.18 3.13
CA PRO A 276 4.63 -31.88 3.77
C PRO A 276 6.08 -31.51 4.09
N LEU A 277 6.48 -30.26 3.81
CA LEU A 277 7.84 -29.80 4.13
C LEU A 277 8.15 -29.86 5.64
N GLU A 278 7.13 -29.78 6.48
CA GLU A 278 7.25 -29.90 7.94
C GLU A 278 7.71 -31.29 8.42
N ASP A 279 7.57 -32.32 7.59
CA ASP A 279 8.03 -33.67 7.90
C ASP A 279 9.53 -33.87 7.60
N PHE A 280 10.17 -32.90 6.94
CA PHE A 280 11.60 -32.90 6.65
C PHE A 280 12.38 -32.31 7.82
N THR A 281 13.48 -32.97 8.19
CA THR A 281 14.37 -32.52 9.27
C THR A 281 15.72 -32.11 8.72
N TYR A 282 16.35 -31.10 9.32
CA TYR A 282 17.72 -30.76 8.96
C TYR A 282 18.69 -31.85 9.45
N GLY A 283 19.66 -32.21 8.61
CA GLY A 283 20.63 -33.25 8.93
C GLY A 283 21.80 -33.28 7.95
N TYR A 284 22.46 -34.43 7.87
CA TYR A 284 23.66 -34.59 7.05
C TYR A 284 23.59 -35.86 6.21
N GLN A 285 23.99 -35.74 4.96
CA GLN A 285 24.14 -36.84 4.03
C GLN A 285 25.45 -37.55 4.30
N VAL A 286 25.39 -38.87 4.47
CA VAL A 286 26.59 -39.71 4.54
C VAL A 286 27.05 -40.07 3.13
N ILE A 287 28.16 -39.47 2.69
CA ILE A 287 28.75 -39.71 1.36
C ILE A 287 29.43 -41.08 1.32
N ASP A 288 30.15 -41.43 2.38
CA ASP A 288 30.88 -42.70 2.52
C ASP A 288 30.00 -43.83 3.08
N GLY A 289 28.73 -43.91 2.68
CA GLY A 289 27.77 -44.92 3.16
C GLY A 289 28.27 -46.36 2.97
N TYR A 290 29.05 -46.61 1.91
CA TYR A 290 29.69 -47.91 1.66
C TYR A 290 30.61 -48.37 2.80
N LYS A 291 31.27 -47.47 3.54
CA LYS A 291 32.07 -47.82 4.73
C LYS A 291 31.19 -48.39 5.85
N LEU A 292 29.92 -48.02 5.86
CA LEU A 292 28.92 -48.40 6.85
C LEU A 292 28.02 -49.54 6.35
N SER A 293 28.29 -50.18 5.21
CA SER A 293 27.35 -51.13 4.58
C SER A 293 25.94 -50.55 4.37
N GLN A 294 25.85 -49.23 4.25
CA GLN A 294 24.64 -48.46 3.97
C GLN A 294 24.66 -47.98 2.52
N PRO A 295 23.50 -47.75 1.89
CA PRO A 295 23.47 -47.04 0.62
C PRO A 295 24.09 -45.64 0.79
N ASN A 296 24.88 -45.22 -0.19
CA ASN A 296 25.34 -43.83 -0.21
C ASN A 296 24.11 -42.90 -0.26
N GLY A 297 24.11 -41.87 0.58
CA GLY A 297 22.96 -40.97 0.69
C GLY A 297 22.04 -41.20 1.89
N SER A 298 22.40 -42.08 2.84
CA SER A 298 21.70 -42.16 4.12
C SER A 298 21.78 -40.84 4.90
N CYS A 299 20.72 -40.50 5.62
CA CYS A 299 20.67 -39.32 6.46
C CYS A 299 21.14 -39.61 7.90
N MET A 300 21.91 -38.68 8.46
CA MET A 300 22.21 -38.53 9.88
C MET A 300 21.49 -37.32 10.48
N ALA A 301 20.87 -37.48 11.65
CA ALA A 301 20.19 -36.40 12.36
C ALA A 301 21.19 -35.34 12.90
N TYR A 302 20.75 -34.08 12.94
CA TYR A 302 21.57 -32.95 13.39
C TYR A 302 22.17 -33.12 14.79
N ASP A 303 21.39 -33.61 15.76
CA ASP A 303 21.87 -33.79 17.15
C ASP A 303 22.97 -34.86 17.25
N LEU A 304 22.90 -35.90 16.42
CA LEU A 304 23.94 -36.93 16.35
C LEU A 304 25.22 -36.38 15.73
N PHE A 305 25.08 -35.51 14.72
CA PHE A 305 26.20 -34.84 14.07
C PHE A 305 26.95 -33.92 15.02
N ASN A 306 26.28 -33.03 15.76
CA ASN A 306 26.99 -32.08 16.64
C ASN A 306 27.82 -32.81 17.70
N ASN A 307 27.25 -33.85 18.32
CA ASN A 307 28.00 -34.67 19.27
C ASN A 307 29.21 -35.35 18.61
N TYR A 308 29.08 -35.78 17.35
CA TYR A 308 30.17 -36.37 16.59
C TYR A 308 31.26 -35.35 16.24
N GLU A 309 30.89 -34.20 15.65
CA GLU A 309 31.81 -33.12 15.30
C GLU A 309 32.53 -32.56 16.52
N ASP A 310 31.84 -32.36 17.64
CA ASP A 310 32.48 -31.85 18.86
C ASP A 310 33.54 -32.85 19.35
N MET A 311 33.24 -34.15 19.35
CA MET A 311 34.20 -35.18 19.74
C MET A 311 35.36 -35.35 18.75
N VAL A 312 35.08 -35.26 17.44
CA VAL A 312 36.11 -35.32 16.39
C VAL A 312 36.97 -34.07 16.43
N GLY A 313 36.38 -32.91 16.70
CA GLY A 313 37.08 -31.66 16.91
C GLY A 313 38.08 -31.76 18.06
N GLU A 314 37.66 -32.28 19.21
CA GLU A 314 38.57 -32.53 20.34
C GLU A 314 39.65 -33.56 20.00
N GLN A 315 39.31 -34.62 19.26
CA GLN A 315 40.28 -35.62 18.80
C GLN A 315 41.31 -35.02 17.84
N ILE A 316 40.90 -34.19 16.88
CA ILE A 316 41.77 -33.49 15.94
C ILE A 316 42.70 -32.50 16.67
N GLN A 317 42.22 -31.83 17.72
CA GLN A 317 43.00 -30.85 18.46
C GLN A 317 44.03 -31.47 19.39
N GLN A 318 43.82 -32.69 19.86
CA GLN A 318 44.63 -33.31 20.92
C GLN A 318 45.42 -34.55 20.46
N CYS A 319 45.09 -35.15 19.31
CA CYS A 319 45.70 -36.39 18.82
C CYS A 319 46.49 -36.19 17.51
N ASP A 320 47.62 -36.88 17.41
CA ASP A 320 48.37 -37.00 16.16
C ASP A 320 47.61 -37.90 15.18
N CYS A 321 47.53 -37.49 13.91
CA CYS A 321 46.70 -38.15 12.92
C CYS A 321 47.50 -38.54 11.66
N LYS A 322 47.15 -39.69 11.06
CA LYS A 322 47.83 -40.21 9.88
C LYS A 322 47.11 -39.78 8.60
N LEU A 323 47.82 -39.04 7.76
CA LEU A 323 47.36 -38.57 6.45
C LEU A 323 47.35 -39.71 5.41
N PRO A 324 46.61 -39.56 4.28
CA PRO A 324 46.56 -40.57 3.22
C PRO A 324 47.92 -40.89 2.61
N ASN A 325 48.85 -39.91 2.63
CA ASN A 325 50.23 -40.07 2.18
C ASN A 325 51.11 -40.88 3.15
N GLY A 326 50.55 -41.36 4.26
CA GLY A 326 51.23 -42.19 5.27
C GLY A 326 52.02 -41.41 6.32
N THR A 327 52.11 -40.09 6.19
CA THR A 327 52.76 -39.19 7.15
C THR A 327 51.88 -38.95 8.37
N ILE A 328 52.49 -38.91 9.55
CA ILE A 328 51.83 -38.55 10.82
C ILE A 328 51.99 -37.03 10.99
N GLY A 329 50.86 -36.32 11.09
CA GLY A 329 50.81 -34.90 11.39
C GLY A 329 50.54 -34.67 12.88
N PRO A 330 51.27 -33.77 13.55
CA PRO A 330 51.07 -33.50 14.97
C PRO A 330 49.77 -32.75 15.23
N ALA A 331 49.10 -32.99 16.37
CA ALA A 331 47.83 -32.34 16.74
C ALA A 331 47.88 -30.79 16.63
N GLU A 332 48.99 -30.19 17.04
CA GLU A 332 49.22 -28.73 16.97
C GLU A 332 49.11 -28.16 15.54
N SER A 333 49.40 -28.96 14.52
CA SER A 333 49.33 -28.54 13.12
C SER A 333 47.90 -28.40 12.59
N PHE A 334 46.93 -29.10 13.22
CA PHE A 334 45.52 -29.06 12.84
C PHE A 334 44.74 -27.98 13.60
N TYR A 335 45.15 -27.66 14.84
CA TYR A 335 44.55 -26.59 15.65
C TYR A 335 44.61 -25.21 14.94
N TYR A 336 45.67 -24.96 14.16
CA TYR A 336 45.87 -23.73 13.40
C TYR A 336 45.44 -23.82 11.93
N GLY A 337 44.51 -24.72 11.58
CA GLY A 337 44.00 -24.97 10.22
C GLY A 337 43.37 -23.79 9.46
N TYR A 338 43.59 -22.56 9.89
CA TYR A 338 43.48 -21.35 9.09
C TYR A 338 44.89 -20.86 8.71
N ASP A 339 45.57 -21.55 7.80
CA ASP A 339 46.70 -20.92 7.09
C ASP A 339 46.14 -19.87 6.14
N GLN A 340 46.01 -18.63 6.63
CA GLN A 340 45.52 -17.46 5.89
C GLN A 340 46.30 -17.19 4.59
N TYR A 341 47.48 -17.81 4.40
CA TYR A 341 48.32 -17.56 3.23
C TYR A 341 48.10 -18.52 2.06
N ASN A 342 47.60 -19.73 2.29
CA ASN A 342 47.55 -20.76 1.24
C ASN A 342 46.14 -21.23 0.85
N GLY A 343 45.09 -20.84 1.57
CA GLY A 343 43.70 -21.07 1.14
C GLY A 343 43.27 -22.53 0.97
N TYR A 344 44.09 -23.49 1.42
CA TYR A 344 43.71 -24.89 1.47
C TYR A 344 43.03 -25.16 2.81
N THR A 345 41.71 -25.30 2.80
CA THR A 345 41.03 -26.07 3.84
C THR A 345 41.57 -27.49 3.75
N TYR A 346 42.25 -27.96 4.79
CA TYR A 346 42.56 -29.37 4.93
C TYR A 346 41.24 -30.11 5.18
N ASN A 347 40.51 -30.42 4.10
CA ASN A 347 39.52 -31.49 4.04
C ASN A 347 40.25 -32.84 4.08
N THR A 348 41.23 -32.98 4.98
CA THR A 348 42.12 -34.12 4.99
C THR A 348 41.42 -35.26 5.69
N GLU A 349 41.09 -36.28 4.89
CA GLU A 349 40.84 -37.64 5.34
C GLU A 349 41.99 -38.08 6.27
N CYS A 350 41.86 -37.79 7.57
CA CYS A 350 42.85 -38.16 8.57
C CYS A 350 42.35 -39.35 9.37
N THR A 351 43.24 -40.32 9.60
CA THR A 351 42.92 -41.55 10.32
C THR A 351 43.69 -41.58 11.64
N PHE A 352 42.98 -41.76 12.75
CA PHE A 352 43.61 -41.86 14.09
C PHE A 352 43.90 -43.31 14.49
N ASN A 353 43.27 -44.27 13.79
CA ASN A 353 43.44 -45.70 14.01
C ASN A 353 44.66 -46.24 13.23
N TYR A 354 45.87 -45.91 13.70
CA TYR A 354 47.11 -46.48 13.19
C TYR A 354 47.89 -47.22 14.29
N THR A 355 48.73 -48.17 13.87
CA THR A 355 49.56 -48.98 14.78
C THR A 355 50.49 -48.09 15.60
N ASN A 356 50.48 -48.25 16.93
CA ASN A 356 51.22 -47.49 17.95
C ASN A 356 50.64 -46.15 18.40
N ASN A 357 49.39 -45.80 18.06
CA ASN A 357 48.75 -44.64 18.69
C ASN A 357 48.32 -44.97 20.14
N THR A 358 49.02 -44.41 21.13
CA THR A 358 48.73 -44.56 22.57
C THR A 358 48.29 -43.25 23.22
N GLU A 359 48.02 -42.22 22.42
CA GLU A 359 47.58 -40.93 22.93
C GLU A 359 46.14 -41.02 23.44
N GLU A 360 45.77 -40.09 24.31
CA GLU A 360 44.42 -39.92 24.84
C GLU A 360 43.99 -38.47 24.67
N PHE A 361 42.71 -38.27 24.38
CA PHE A 361 42.07 -36.97 24.35
C PHE A 361 40.98 -36.90 25.42
N THR A 362 40.76 -35.71 25.95
CA THR A 362 39.72 -35.47 26.95
C THR A 362 38.54 -34.76 26.28
N TYR A 363 37.38 -35.41 26.25
CA TYR A 363 36.13 -34.79 25.80
C TYR A 363 35.39 -34.16 27.00
N PRO A 364 35.20 -32.83 27.02
CA PRO A 364 34.51 -32.16 28.12
C PRO A 364 33.01 -32.48 28.10
N HIS A 365 32.45 -32.91 29.23
CA HIS A 365 31.00 -33.07 29.33
C HIS A 365 30.36 -31.68 29.39
N TYR A 366 29.79 -31.21 28.28
CA TYR A 366 28.98 -29.99 28.24
C TYR A 366 27.65 -30.27 28.95
N SER A 367 27.64 -30.29 30.29
CA SER A 367 26.40 -30.19 31.06
C SER A 367 25.96 -28.74 31.08
N GLU A 368 24.68 -28.52 30.83
CA GLU A 368 23.98 -27.27 30.51
C GLU A 368 23.99 -26.14 31.57
N TYR A 369 25.02 -26.03 32.43
CA TYR A 369 25.13 -24.93 33.38
C TYR A 369 26.58 -24.47 33.53
N TYR A 370 26.88 -23.32 32.92
CA TYR A 370 28.16 -22.65 32.99
C TYR A 370 28.46 -22.24 34.44
N ASN A 371 29.32 -22.97 35.13
CA ASN A 371 29.79 -22.58 36.45
C ASN A 371 31.31 -22.67 36.50
N SER A 372 31.97 -21.52 36.39
CA SER A 372 33.43 -21.35 36.25
C SER A 372 34.24 -21.72 37.51
N GLN A 373 33.66 -22.47 38.45
CA GLN A 373 34.21 -22.70 39.79
C GLN A 373 34.53 -24.17 40.09
N TYR A 374 34.11 -25.12 39.23
CA TYR A 374 34.50 -26.52 39.33
C TYR A 374 35.06 -26.96 37.97
N GLY A 375 36.32 -27.42 37.94
CA GLY A 375 37.00 -27.81 36.71
C GLY A 375 36.23 -28.85 35.90
N HIS A 376 36.47 -28.86 34.59
CA HIS A 376 35.83 -29.78 33.64
C HIS A 376 36.03 -31.24 34.08
N SER A 377 34.93 -31.95 34.38
CA SER A 377 34.95 -33.41 34.47
C SER A 377 34.79 -33.96 33.05
N GLY A 378 35.90 -34.06 32.31
CA GLY A 378 35.92 -34.70 31.00
C GLY A 378 36.09 -36.21 31.09
N THR A 379 35.65 -36.92 30.06
CA THR A 379 35.94 -38.35 29.90
C THR A 379 37.16 -38.49 29.00
N ASN A 380 38.14 -39.28 29.42
CA ASN A 380 39.31 -39.60 28.59
C ASN A 380 38.98 -40.74 27.63
N TYR A 381 39.27 -40.51 26.36
CA TYR A 381 39.16 -41.49 25.29
C TYR A 381 40.53 -41.70 24.67
N SER A 382 40.84 -42.92 24.22
CA SER A 382 42.06 -43.14 23.44
C SER A 382 41.93 -42.49 22.07
N CYS A 383 43.02 -41.95 21.54
CA CYS A 383 43.04 -41.39 20.19
C CYS A 383 42.72 -42.42 19.11
N ASN A 384 42.88 -43.72 19.37
CA ASN A 384 42.44 -44.79 18.45
C ASN A 384 40.94 -45.15 18.59
N TYR A 385 40.18 -44.40 19.37
CA TYR A 385 38.76 -44.65 19.62
C TYR A 385 37.95 -44.54 18.32
N LEU A 386 37.09 -45.54 18.10
CA LEU A 386 36.12 -45.55 17.01
C LEU A 386 34.77 -45.11 17.54
N TYR A 387 34.16 -44.14 16.86
CA TYR A 387 32.89 -43.57 17.25
C TYR A 387 31.75 -44.53 16.96
N ASN A 388 30.88 -44.72 17.95
CA ASN A 388 29.64 -45.46 17.78
C ASN A 388 28.55 -44.48 17.36
N ILE A 389 28.14 -44.46 16.08
CA ILE A 389 26.91 -43.76 15.68
C ILE A 389 25.85 -44.77 15.31
N THR A 390 24.64 -44.51 15.81
CA THR A 390 23.45 -45.27 15.46
C THR A 390 22.76 -44.61 14.28
N ILE A 391 22.79 -45.23 13.10
CA ILE A 391 22.02 -44.82 11.93
C ILE A 391 21.02 -45.93 11.61
N ASP A 392 19.74 -45.59 11.51
CA ASP A 392 18.66 -46.55 11.25
C ASP A 392 18.73 -47.81 12.14
N HIS A 393 18.81 -47.59 13.46
CA HIS A 393 18.86 -48.64 14.50
C HIS A 393 20.09 -49.56 14.46
N HIS A 394 21.09 -49.27 13.62
CA HIS A 394 22.34 -50.02 13.54
C HIS A 394 23.50 -49.17 14.08
N VAL A 395 24.30 -49.75 14.97
CA VAL A 395 25.47 -49.09 15.56
C VAL A 395 26.69 -49.37 14.69
N TYR A 396 27.26 -48.31 14.13
CA TYR A 396 28.47 -48.38 13.31
C TYR A 396 29.67 -47.81 14.06
N LYS A 397 30.85 -48.39 13.79
CA LYS A 397 32.14 -47.95 14.31
C LYS A 397 33.00 -47.40 13.18
N PHE A 398 33.45 -46.16 13.31
CA PHE A 398 34.30 -45.51 12.31
C PHE A 398 35.18 -44.44 12.95
N ASP A 399 36.22 -44.03 12.22
CA ASP A 399 37.14 -42.97 12.59
C ASP A 399 36.66 -41.62 12.05
N HIS A 400 36.43 -41.52 10.73
CA HIS A 400 36.03 -40.29 10.05
C HIS A 400 34.96 -40.56 8.98
N LEU A 401 33.86 -39.80 8.99
CA LEU A 401 32.83 -39.83 7.96
C LEU A 401 32.86 -38.57 7.11
N ASN A 402 32.73 -38.73 5.79
CA ASN A 402 32.48 -37.61 4.89
C ASN A 402 30.98 -37.29 4.87
N LEU A 403 30.65 -36.08 5.33
CA LEU A 403 29.29 -35.62 5.57
C LEU A 403 29.03 -34.32 4.80
N THR A 404 27.81 -34.11 4.34
CA THR A 404 27.39 -32.86 3.69
C THR A 404 26.03 -32.44 4.20
N SER A 405 25.84 -31.14 4.45
CA SER A 405 24.56 -30.60 4.91
C SER A 405 23.43 -30.97 3.95
N SER A 406 22.34 -31.48 4.49
CA SER A 406 21.21 -31.96 3.69
C SER A 406 19.91 -31.91 4.47
N THR A 407 18.81 -32.08 3.76
CA THR A 407 17.49 -32.20 4.36
C THR A 407 17.06 -33.67 4.35
N CYS A 408 16.57 -34.16 5.47
CA CYS A 408 16.33 -35.56 5.71
C CYS A 408 14.85 -35.92 5.75
N TYR A 409 14.50 -37.02 5.10
CA TYR A 409 13.16 -37.60 5.18
C TYR A 409 13.24 -39.13 5.10
N ASN A 410 12.59 -39.81 6.05
CA ASN A 410 12.53 -41.27 6.14
C ASN A 410 13.91 -41.96 6.00
N GLY A 411 14.94 -41.43 6.67
CA GLY A 411 16.30 -41.96 6.66
C GLY A 411 17.11 -41.68 5.38
N THR A 412 16.53 -41.03 4.37
CA THR A 412 17.20 -40.64 3.13
C THR A 412 17.55 -39.15 3.16
N ALA A 413 18.75 -38.81 2.71
CA ALA A 413 19.20 -37.43 2.60
C ALA A 413 18.90 -36.86 1.21
N TYR A 414 18.29 -35.69 1.19
CA TYR A 414 17.98 -34.90 0.00
C TYR A 414 18.80 -33.62 0.02
N THR A 415 19.42 -33.30 -1.10
CA THR A 415 20.09 -32.00 -1.26
C THR A 415 19.09 -30.87 -1.16
N ASP A 416 19.50 -29.74 -0.59
CA ASP A 416 18.63 -28.57 -0.46
C ASP A 416 18.12 -28.05 -1.81
N GLU A 417 18.94 -28.16 -2.86
CA GLU A 417 18.52 -27.84 -4.23
C GLU A 417 17.36 -28.71 -4.69
N TYR A 418 17.39 -30.01 -4.40
CA TYR A 418 16.30 -30.94 -4.72
C TYR A 418 15.01 -30.56 -4.01
N VAL A 419 15.07 -30.33 -2.69
CA VAL A 419 13.89 -29.95 -1.89
C VAL A 419 13.31 -28.64 -2.41
N SER A 420 14.16 -27.66 -2.69
CA SER A 420 13.74 -26.36 -3.21
C SER A 420 13.09 -26.45 -4.59
N LEU A 421 13.70 -27.17 -5.55
CA LEU A 421 13.18 -27.34 -6.90
C LEU A 421 11.88 -28.15 -6.97
N ASN A 422 11.66 -29.06 -6.03
CA ASN A 422 10.49 -29.94 -5.98
C ASN A 422 9.43 -29.48 -4.95
N SER A 423 9.63 -28.31 -4.34
CA SER A 423 8.66 -27.72 -3.41
C SER A 423 7.55 -27.00 -4.16
N GLN A 424 6.31 -27.19 -3.71
CA GLN A 424 5.13 -26.52 -4.23
C GLN A 424 4.13 -26.21 -3.13
N CYS A 425 3.39 -25.13 -3.32
CA CYS A 425 2.43 -24.64 -2.34
C CYS A 425 1.06 -25.23 -2.60
N MET A 426 0.48 -25.86 -1.58
CA MET A 426 -0.86 -26.43 -1.67
C MET A 426 -1.77 -25.87 -0.57
N PRO A 427 -3.08 -25.76 -0.82
CA PRO A 427 -4.05 -25.47 0.22
C PRO A 427 -3.92 -26.45 1.38
N ASP A 428 -3.87 -25.95 2.60
CA ASP A 428 -3.88 -26.78 3.79
C ASP A 428 -5.26 -27.46 3.93
N THR A 429 -5.30 -28.75 3.64
CA THR A 429 -6.52 -29.56 3.79
C THR A 429 -6.72 -30.07 5.22
N THR A 430 -5.72 -29.94 6.10
CA THR A 430 -5.80 -30.39 7.49
C THR A 430 -6.50 -29.36 8.36
N VAL A 431 -6.30 -28.07 8.07
CA VAL A 431 -6.89 -26.95 8.78
C VAL A 431 -7.60 -26.04 7.78
N ASN A 432 -8.94 -26.16 7.69
CA ASN A 432 -9.79 -25.38 6.80
C ASN A 432 -9.89 -23.89 7.21
N THR A 433 -8.76 -23.19 7.17
CA THR A 433 -8.66 -21.77 7.50
C THR A 433 -8.31 -20.94 6.28
N TYR A 434 -8.84 -19.72 6.29
CA TYR A 434 -8.73 -18.74 5.21
C TYR A 434 -8.16 -17.45 5.76
N GLN A 435 -7.48 -16.72 4.90
CA GLN A 435 -6.92 -15.41 5.19
C GLN A 435 -7.58 -14.40 4.27
N TRP A 436 -7.90 -13.22 4.79
CA TRP A 436 -8.43 -12.11 3.98
C TRP A 436 -7.34 -11.05 3.82
N GLY A 437 -7.28 -10.43 2.65
CA GLY A 437 -6.17 -9.53 2.35
C GLY A 437 -6.36 -8.68 1.11
N PHE A 438 -5.26 -8.06 0.72
CA PHE A 438 -5.17 -7.16 -0.41
C PHE A 438 -4.15 -7.66 -1.43
N SER A 439 -4.42 -7.37 -2.70
CA SER A 439 -3.41 -7.26 -3.74
C SER A 439 -2.71 -5.92 -3.60
N THR A 440 -1.48 -5.91 -3.12
CA THR A 440 -0.70 -4.67 -2.95
C THR A 440 -0.42 -4.01 -4.30
N MET A 441 -0.19 -4.80 -5.35
CA MET A 441 0.11 -4.30 -6.70
C MET A 441 -1.10 -3.58 -7.30
N LEU A 442 -2.29 -4.19 -7.25
CA LEU A 442 -3.51 -3.54 -7.76
C LEU A 442 -3.94 -2.37 -6.89
N SER A 443 -3.74 -2.47 -5.58
CA SER A 443 -3.96 -1.36 -4.65
C SER A 443 -3.06 -0.15 -4.97
N ALA A 444 -1.78 -0.37 -5.32
CA ALA A 444 -0.89 0.69 -5.76
C ALA A 444 -1.32 1.33 -7.09
N VAL A 445 -1.73 0.52 -8.08
CA VAL A 445 -2.31 1.03 -9.34
C VAL A 445 -3.55 1.88 -9.04
N PHE A 446 -4.46 1.39 -8.21
CA PHE A 446 -5.68 2.09 -7.82
C PHE A 446 -5.36 3.43 -7.19
N VAL A 447 -4.46 3.48 -6.21
CA VAL A 447 -4.11 4.72 -5.50
C VAL A 447 -3.47 5.75 -6.44
N ILE A 448 -2.64 5.35 -7.40
CA ILE A 448 -2.10 6.24 -8.44
C ILE A 448 -3.23 6.81 -9.30
N ILE A 449 -4.12 5.94 -9.82
CA ILE A 449 -5.24 6.37 -10.67
C ILE A 449 -6.16 7.32 -9.89
N GLN A 450 -6.45 6.99 -8.63
CA GLN A 450 -7.26 7.81 -7.73
C GLN A 450 -6.62 9.19 -7.49
N LEU A 451 -5.28 9.25 -7.35
CA LEU A 451 -4.56 10.51 -7.21
C LEU A 451 -4.68 11.37 -8.47
N VAL A 452 -4.44 10.80 -9.65
CA VAL A 452 -4.58 11.50 -10.93
C VAL A 452 -6.01 11.98 -11.14
N TRP A 453 -7.00 11.14 -10.84
CA TRP A 453 -8.40 11.48 -10.91
C TRP A 453 -8.75 12.63 -9.94
N ALA A 454 -8.35 12.56 -8.68
CA ALA A 454 -8.66 13.60 -7.69
C ALA A 454 -7.99 14.95 -8.03
N LEU A 455 -6.73 14.92 -8.48
CA LEU A 455 -6.02 16.12 -8.94
C LEU A 455 -6.69 16.76 -10.15
N SER A 456 -7.09 15.95 -11.13
CA SER A 456 -7.78 16.45 -12.31
C SER A 456 -9.17 17.02 -11.98
N MET A 457 -9.92 16.38 -11.08
CA MET A 457 -11.22 16.89 -10.61
C MET A 457 -11.06 18.22 -9.88
N TYR A 458 -10.04 18.32 -9.02
CA TYR A 458 -9.70 19.57 -8.34
C TYR A 458 -9.32 20.68 -9.32
N ALA A 459 -8.53 20.36 -10.36
CA ALA A 459 -8.14 21.33 -11.38
C ALA A 459 -9.34 21.84 -12.20
N VAL A 460 -10.24 20.93 -12.62
CA VAL A 460 -11.47 21.31 -13.35
C VAL A 460 -12.38 22.14 -12.46
N TRP A 461 -12.51 21.78 -11.19
CA TRP A 461 -13.30 22.55 -10.23
C TRP A 461 -12.73 23.95 -10.01
N GLN A 462 -11.42 24.09 -9.79
CA GLN A 462 -10.77 25.41 -9.67
C GLN A 462 -10.92 26.25 -10.94
N ASP A 463 -10.80 25.62 -12.11
CA ASP A 463 -11.05 26.28 -13.39
C ASP A 463 -12.49 26.76 -13.53
N ALA A 464 -13.48 26.12 -12.90
CA ALA A 464 -14.84 26.66 -12.83
C ALA A 464 -14.92 27.83 -11.82
N GLN A 465 -14.36 27.67 -10.62
CA GLN A 465 -14.46 28.65 -9.54
C GLN A 465 -13.83 30.02 -9.88
N TRP A 466 -12.71 30.07 -10.61
CA TRP A 466 -12.05 31.35 -10.93
C TRP A 466 -12.64 32.09 -12.12
N ASN A 467 -13.38 31.38 -12.95
CA ASN A 467 -13.35 31.59 -14.38
C ASN A 467 -14.77 31.47 -14.97
N SER A 468 -15.77 31.09 -14.15
CA SER A 468 -17.20 31.21 -14.41
C SER A 468 -17.80 32.36 -13.61
N VAL A 469 -18.60 33.19 -14.28
CA VAL A 469 -19.31 34.31 -13.66
C VAL A 469 -20.42 33.82 -12.72
N LEU A 470 -21.20 32.83 -13.15
CA LEU A 470 -22.28 32.23 -12.35
C LEU A 470 -21.76 31.60 -11.07
N VAL A 471 -20.69 30.80 -11.17
CA VAL A 471 -20.12 30.13 -10.00
C VAL A 471 -19.55 31.15 -9.01
N ARG A 472 -18.89 32.21 -9.52
CA ARG A 472 -18.35 33.31 -8.69
C ARG A 472 -19.43 34.12 -7.99
N SER A 473 -20.58 34.33 -8.63
CA SER A 473 -21.73 34.99 -8.02
C SER A 473 -22.44 34.09 -6.98
N GLY A 474 -21.91 32.90 -6.68
CA GLY A 474 -22.48 31.95 -5.72
C GLY A 474 -23.63 31.12 -6.28
N TYR A 475 -23.85 31.13 -7.60
CA TYR A 475 -24.87 30.31 -8.22
C TYR A 475 -24.45 28.84 -8.21
N LYS A 476 -25.26 28.00 -7.56
CA LYS A 476 -25.10 26.54 -7.55
C LYS A 476 -26.22 25.87 -8.33
N MET A 477 -25.86 24.96 -9.22
CA MET A 477 -26.82 24.17 -9.99
C MET A 477 -27.34 22.99 -9.15
N THR A 478 -28.52 23.17 -8.56
CA THR A 478 -29.25 22.09 -7.89
C THR A 478 -30.18 21.40 -8.88
N GLN A 479 -30.56 20.14 -8.62
CA GLN A 479 -31.51 19.41 -9.47
C GLN A 479 -32.83 20.17 -9.66
N LEU A 480 -33.34 20.82 -8.60
CA LEU A 480 -34.55 21.64 -8.67
C LEU A 480 -34.37 22.86 -9.59
N ARG A 481 -33.24 23.57 -9.46
CA ARG A 481 -32.93 24.72 -10.33
C ARG A 481 -32.73 24.28 -11.77
N ALA A 482 -32.12 23.13 -11.98
CA ALA A 482 -31.98 22.53 -13.29
C ALA A 482 -33.33 22.17 -13.91
N ALA A 483 -34.26 21.61 -13.14
CA ALA A 483 -35.61 21.31 -13.59
C ALA A 483 -36.36 22.58 -14.05
N PHE A 484 -36.27 23.67 -13.28
CA PHE A 484 -36.85 24.96 -13.68
C PHE A 484 -36.17 25.58 -14.92
N SER A 485 -34.84 25.46 -15.01
CA SER A 485 -34.09 25.94 -16.18
C SER A 485 -34.47 25.15 -17.43
N LEU A 486 -34.69 23.84 -17.30
CA LEU A 486 -35.16 22.97 -18.37
C LEU A 486 -36.60 23.28 -18.76
N SER A 487 -37.51 23.53 -17.81
CA SER A 487 -38.89 23.92 -18.15
C SER A 487 -38.92 25.24 -18.90
N GLU A 488 -38.11 26.22 -18.50
CA GLU A 488 -38.01 27.50 -19.20
C GLU A 488 -37.38 27.35 -20.59
N ALA A 489 -36.34 26.52 -20.74
CA ALA A 489 -35.76 26.22 -22.05
C ALA A 489 -36.77 25.53 -22.98
N ALA A 490 -37.57 24.61 -22.43
CA ALA A 490 -38.62 23.91 -23.16
C ALA A 490 -39.70 24.88 -23.63
N GLN A 491 -40.24 25.72 -22.74
CA GLN A 491 -41.23 26.74 -23.08
C GLN A 491 -40.72 27.70 -24.16
N GLN A 492 -39.49 28.21 -24.02
CA GLN A 492 -38.91 29.12 -25.02
C GLN A 492 -38.78 28.45 -26.40
N ARG A 493 -38.54 27.15 -26.44
CA ARG A 493 -38.37 26.41 -27.69
C ARG A 493 -39.70 26.03 -28.34
N THR A 494 -40.66 25.57 -27.54
CA THR A 494 -41.94 25.04 -28.03
C THR A 494 -43.02 26.11 -28.15
N GLY A 495 -42.88 27.23 -27.43
CA GLY A 495 -43.91 28.26 -27.30
C GLY A 495 -45.13 27.84 -26.49
N MET A 496 -45.08 26.67 -25.83
CA MET A 496 -46.19 26.09 -25.09
C MET A 496 -46.11 26.42 -23.59
N GLU A 497 -47.24 26.48 -22.92
CA GLU A 497 -47.29 26.62 -21.46
C GLU A 497 -46.91 25.31 -20.75
N ASN A 498 -46.61 25.41 -19.44
CA ASN A 498 -46.26 24.24 -18.62
C ASN A 498 -47.32 23.14 -18.65
N GLU A 499 -48.61 23.50 -18.63
CA GLU A 499 -49.69 22.52 -18.65
C GLU A 499 -49.73 21.73 -19.96
N GLU A 500 -49.49 22.41 -21.08
CA GLU A 500 -49.45 21.79 -22.40
C GLU A 500 -48.23 20.88 -22.56
N LEU A 501 -47.06 21.32 -22.06
CA LEU A 501 -45.84 20.51 -22.03
C LEU A 501 -46.02 19.21 -21.23
N MET A 502 -46.72 19.26 -20.10
CA MET A 502 -46.98 18.08 -19.25
C MET A 502 -47.97 17.09 -19.88
N ARG A 503 -48.88 17.55 -20.73
CA ARG A 503 -49.90 16.71 -21.38
C ARG A 503 -49.46 16.14 -22.74
N MET A 504 -48.32 16.58 -23.27
CA MET A 504 -47.81 16.15 -24.56
C MET A 504 -47.27 14.71 -24.52
N GLU A 505 -47.38 14.01 -25.64
CA GLU A 505 -46.78 12.67 -25.81
C GLU A 505 -45.26 12.71 -25.66
N THR A 506 -44.72 11.83 -24.80
CA THR A 506 -43.29 11.79 -24.46
C THR A 506 -42.37 11.68 -25.68
N ARG A 507 -42.70 10.84 -26.67
CA ARG A 507 -41.87 10.67 -27.87
C ARG A 507 -41.75 11.94 -28.69
N ARG A 508 -42.88 12.63 -28.90
CA ARG A 508 -42.92 13.89 -29.64
C ARG A 508 -42.16 14.99 -28.90
N LEU A 509 -42.29 15.04 -27.58
CA LEU A 509 -41.56 15.96 -26.72
C LEU A 509 -40.05 15.70 -26.76
N GLU A 510 -39.63 14.44 -26.72
CA GLU A 510 -38.22 14.05 -26.85
C GLU A 510 -37.65 14.40 -28.22
N ASP A 511 -38.38 14.19 -29.32
CA ASP A 511 -37.92 14.55 -30.66
C ASP A 511 -37.73 16.08 -30.80
N ASP A 512 -38.66 16.87 -30.25
CA ASP A 512 -38.60 18.33 -30.29
C ASP A 512 -37.50 18.89 -29.37
N LEU A 513 -37.31 18.32 -28.17
CA LEU A 513 -36.34 18.82 -27.17
C LEU A 513 -34.94 18.21 -27.30
N TYR A 514 -34.80 16.95 -27.69
CA TYR A 514 -33.49 16.29 -27.90
C TYR A 514 -33.01 16.35 -29.36
N GLY A 515 -33.84 16.89 -30.25
CA GLY A 515 -33.48 17.25 -31.62
C GLY A 515 -32.28 18.20 -31.72
N ARG A 516 -31.78 18.43 -32.94
CA ARG A 516 -30.52 19.18 -33.19
C ARG A 516 -30.55 20.66 -32.81
N LYS A 517 -31.70 21.24 -32.47
CA LYS A 517 -31.91 22.70 -32.39
C LYS A 517 -32.18 23.25 -30.99
N THR A 518 -32.40 22.40 -30.00
CA THR A 518 -32.81 22.86 -28.67
C THR A 518 -31.59 22.99 -27.75
N LEU A 519 -31.36 24.22 -27.34
CA LEU A 519 -30.14 24.68 -26.70
C LEU A 519 -30.50 25.43 -25.42
N VAL A 520 -29.75 25.16 -24.36
CA VAL A 520 -29.80 25.90 -23.11
C VAL A 520 -28.69 26.95 -23.17
N ASP A 521 -29.10 28.21 -23.22
CA ASP A 521 -28.21 29.36 -23.42
C ASP A 521 -28.11 30.24 -22.17
N TYR A 522 -26.96 30.88 -22.00
CA TYR A 522 -26.65 31.76 -20.88
C TYR A 522 -27.67 32.91 -20.73
N GLY A 523 -28.23 33.40 -21.85
CA GLY A 523 -29.22 34.47 -21.86
C GLY A 523 -30.49 34.19 -21.04
N MET A 524 -30.73 32.95 -20.60
CA MET A 524 -31.79 32.63 -19.64
C MET A 524 -31.50 33.17 -18.23
N TRP A 525 -30.23 33.16 -17.81
CA TRP A 525 -29.81 33.65 -16.50
C TRP A 525 -29.55 35.16 -16.49
N GLU A 526 -29.28 35.76 -17.64
CA GLU A 526 -29.04 37.21 -17.76
C GLU A 526 -30.35 38.02 -17.81
N ARG A 527 -31.41 37.48 -18.43
CA ARG A 527 -32.72 38.16 -18.57
C ARG A 527 -33.48 38.33 -17.26
N LYS A 528 -33.23 37.47 -16.28
CA LYS A 528 -33.80 37.56 -14.93
C LYS A 528 -32.66 37.89 -13.98
N LYS A 529 -32.48 39.17 -13.61
CA LYS A 529 -31.50 39.58 -12.59
C LYS A 529 -31.60 38.63 -11.39
N LEU A 530 -30.62 37.75 -11.24
CA LEU A 530 -30.60 36.81 -10.12
C LEU A 530 -30.47 37.64 -8.84
N PRO A 531 -31.29 37.39 -7.79
CA PRO A 531 -31.31 38.21 -6.58
C PRO A 531 -30.00 38.19 -5.77
N PHE A 532 -29.01 37.41 -6.21
CA PHE A 532 -27.72 37.22 -5.57
C PHE A 532 -26.55 37.82 -6.36
N MET A 533 -26.75 38.32 -7.59
CA MET A 533 -25.70 39.02 -8.33
C MET A 533 -25.51 40.43 -7.74
N ARG A 534 -24.28 40.75 -7.32
CA ARG A 534 -23.91 42.11 -6.86
C ARG A 534 -23.95 43.07 -8.06
N GLU A 535 -24.46 44.30 -7.89
CA GLU A 535 -24.71 45.23 -9.00
C GLU A 535 -23.46 45.53 -9.85
N ASP A 536 -22.30 45.48 -9.22
CA ASP A 536 -20.98 45.71 -9.80
C ASP A 536 -20.58 44.58 -10.79
N GLU A 537 -21.02 43.34 -10.57
CA GLU A 537 -20.71 42.20 -11.47
C GLU A 537 -21.63 42.19 -12.71
N ALA A 538 -22.85 42.73 -12.61
CA ALA A 538 -23.77 42.91 -13.74
C ALA A 538 -23.32 44.03 -14.70
N SER A 539 -22.39 44.89 -14.27
CA SER A 539 -21.85 46.00 -15.08
C SER A 539 -20.63 45.58 -15.91
N SER A 540 -19.84 44.62 -15.41
CA SER A 540 -18.66 44.09 -16.12
C SER A 540 -19.00 43.17 -17.30
N SER A 541 -20.26 42.72 -17.43
CA SER A 541 -20.71 41.95 -18.60
C SER A 541 -21.17 42.81 -19.77
N ARG A 542 -21.18 44.15 -19.63
CA ARG A 542 -21.55 45.10 -20.69
C ARG A 542 -20.38 45.55 -21.58
N SER A 543 -19.17 45.04 -21.39
CA SER A 543 -17.97 45.40 -22.18
C SER A 543 -17.44 44.25 -23.01
#